data_AF-A0A6S6UBJ7-F1
#
_entry.id   AF-A0A6S6UBJ7-F1
#
_cell.length_a   1.000
_cell.length_b   1.000
_cell.length_c   1.000
_cell.angle_alpha   90.00
_cell.angle_beta   90.00
_cell.angle_gamma   90.00
#
_symmetry.space_group_name_H-M   'P 1'
#
loop_
_entity.id
_entity.type
_entity.pdbx_description
1 polymer ?
#
loop_
_entity_poly.entity_id
_entity_poly.type
_entity_poly.pdbx_seq_one_letter_code
_entity_poly.pdbx_strand_id
1 'polypeptide(L)'
;MKCKHFGTCGSCTVYDVSYEVELAGKKERVLGLLAPFEVEDLEVFSAEPSHYRARSEFKIWHDGDTCSYAMGRLDKKGAVNIGECPKVIVPIEKRMQPLLDKINSSEVLKHRLFSIEFLATTTDECLVTMIYHRKLEEDWNEEAKALEKLLNAKTMGRSRKQKVILSDEFVTEKLFIDGQDYLYKHYESGFTQPNPAVNIQMIEWAIKQAKKVEGKGDFLESYCGLGNFTLPLSKYFDRVLATEISKRSIYAAKENCELNDVNNIEFIRLASEEMTQALNKEREFTRLKDVDLDSYNFS
;
A
#
# COMPACT_ATOMS: atom_id res chain seq x y z
N MET A 1 -9.29 -10.73 16.78
CA MET A 1 -8.05 -10.07 17.26
C MET A 1 -8.20 -9.69 18.73
N LYS A 2 -7.16 -9.85 19.55
CA LYS A 2 -7.10 -9.32 20.93
C LYS A 2 -6.02 -8.25 20.99
N CYS A 3 -6.31 -7.08 21.54
CA CYS A 3 -5.35 -5.98 21.67
C CYS A 3 -5.60 -5.27 22.99
N LYS A 4 -4.57 -5.09 23.81
CA LYS A 4 -4.70 -4.38 25.10
C LYS A 4 -5.08 -2.90 24.98
N HIS A 5 -4.95 -2.33 23.78
CA HIS A 5 -5.19 -0.91 23.49
C HIS A 5 -6.59 -0.61 22.96
N PHE A 6 -7.48 -1.60 22.86
CA PHE A 6 -8.87 -1.37 22.45
C PHE A 6 -9.59 -0.39 23.38
N GLY A 7 -10.51 0.40 22.82
CA GLY A 7 -11.18 1.50 23.52
C GLY A 7 -10.31 2.71 23.85
N THR A 8 -8.98 2.65 23.63
CA THR A 8 -8.07 3.77 23.88
C THR A 8 -7.36 4.24 22.61
N CYS A 9 -6.79 3.33 21.83
CA CYS A 9 -6.15 3.65 20.56
C CYS A 9 -7.20 3.92 19.46
N GLY A 10 -7.05 5.03 18.74
CA GLY A 10 -7.98 5.43 17.67
C GLY A 10 -7.85 4.65 16.35
N SER A 11 -6.95 3.66 16.27
CA SER A 11 -6.66 2.93 15.02
C SER A 11 -7.62 1.78 14.71
N CYS A 12 -8.34 1.31 15.72
CA CYS A 12 -9.34 0.24 15.64
C CYS A 12 -10.58 0.70 16.42
N THR A 13 -11.58 1.21 15.71
CA THR A 13 -12.76 1.86 16.31
C THR A 13 -13.93 0.90 16.54
N VAL A 14 -13.95 -0.23 15.85
CA VAL A 14 -14.91 -1.32 16.04
C VAL A 14 -14.15 -2.46 16.70
N TYR A 15 -14.48 -2.74 17.96
CA TYR A 15 -13.75 -3.73 18.78
C TYR A 15 -14.65 -4.46 19.80
N ASP A 16 -15.89 -4.01 19.95
CA ASP A 16 -16.90 -4.46 20.91
C ASP A 16 -17.90 -5.46 20.31
N VAL A 17 -17.82 -5.72 19.00
CA VAL A 17 -18.61 -6.71 18.28
C VAL A 17 -17.73 -7.78 17.66
N SER A 18 -18.31 -8.94 17.33
CA SER A 18 -17.59 -9.97 16.59
C SER A 18 -17.27 -9.51 15.16
N TYR A 19 -16.27 -10.12 14.55
CA TYR A 19 -15.87 -9.76 13.18
C TYR A 19 -16.98 -10.05 12.17
N GLU A 20 -17.75 -11.11 12.39
CA GLU A 20 -18.91 -11.50 11.57
C GLU A 20 -20.02 -10.44 11.65
N VAL A 21 -20.30 -9.92 12.85
CA VAL A 21 -21.27 -8.83 13.05
C VAL A 21 -20.78 -7.54 12.39
N GLU A 22 -19.49 -7.22 12.52
CA GLU A 22 -18.89 -6.06 11.83
C GLU A 22 -19.04 -6.17 10.30
N LEU A 23 -18.75 -7.34 9.73
CA LEU A 23 -18.91 -7.60 8.30
C LEU A 23 -20.37 -7.51 7.85
N ALA A 24 -21.29 -8.11 8.61
CA ALA A 24 -22.73 -8.05 8.32
C ALA A 24 -23.24 -6.61 8.31
N GLY A 25 -22.89 -5.81 9.33
CA GLY A 25 -23.26 -4.40 9.40
C GLY A 25 -22.66 -3.56 8.26
N LYS A 26 -21.43 -3.86 7.82
CA LYS A 26 -20.83 -3.22 6.63
C LYS A 26 -21.60 -3.60 5.36
N LYS A 27 -21.96 -4.87 5.18
CA LYS A 27 -22.75 -5.34 4.03
C LYS A 27 -24.10 -4.62 3.98
N GLU A 28 -24.84 -4.61 5.08
CA GLU A 28 -26.14 -3.94 5.20
C GLU A 28 -26.02 -2.44 4.87
N ARG A 29 -25.01 -1.77 5.41
CA ARG A 29 -24.76 -0.35 5.10
C ARG A 29 -24.52 -0.11 3.61
N VAL A 30 -23.71 -0.94 2.95
CA VAL A 30 -23.42 -0.78 1.51
C VAL A 30 -24.67 -1.08 0.67
N LEU A 31 -25.44 -2.12 1.00
CA LEU A 31 -26.73 -2.39 0.36
C LEU A 31 -27.68 -1.20 0.48
N GLY A 32 -27.78 -0.58 1.67
CA GLY A 32 -28.58 0.62 1.87
C GLY A 32 -28.15 1.80 0.99
N LEU A 33 -26.84 1.97 0.74
CA LEU A 33 -26.31 3.00 -0.17
C LEU A 33 -26.59 2.68 -1.65
N LEU A 34 -26.63 1.39 -2.01
CA LEU A 34 -26.84 0.94 -3.39
C LEU A 34 -28.29 0.63 -3.72
N ALA A 35 -29.21 0.72 -2.76
CA ALA A 35 -30.64 0.48 -2.96
C ALA A 35 -31.26 1.28 -4.14
N PRO A 36 -30.89 2.55 -4.42
CA PRO A 36 -31.39 3.27 -5.59
C PRO A 36 -30.99 2.67 -6.96
N PHE A 37 -30.01 1.76 -6.98
CA PHE A 37 -29.55 1.04 -8.18
C PHE A 37 -30.07 -0.40 -8.21
N GLU A 38 -31.04 -0.75 -7.35
CA GLU A 38 -31.68 -2.07 -7.30
C GLU A 38 -30.69 -3.23 -7.03
N VAL A 39 -29.60 -2.95 -6.30
CA VAL A 39 -28.64 -3.97 -5.87
C VAL A 39 -29.16 -4.68 -4.63
N GLU A 40 -29.54 -5.95 -4.79
CA GLU A 40 -30.15 -6.74 -3.71
C GLU A 40 -29.16 -7.59 -2.91
N ASP A 41 -27.99 -7.92 -3.50
CA ASP A 41 -26.96 -8.72 -2.84
C ASP A 41 -25.54 -8.28 -3.21
N LEU A 42 -24.59 -8.65 -2.35
CA LEU A 42 -23.16 -8.38 -2.51
C LEU A 42 -22.34 -9.60 -2.13
N GLU A 43 -21.39 -9.96 -2.99
CA GLU A 43 -20.28 -10.84 -2.63
C GLU A 43 -19.43 -10.14 -1.56
N VAL A 44 -19.20 -10.81 -0.42
CA VAL A 44 -18.38 -10.27 0.68
C VAL A 44 -17.10 -11.06 0.80
N PHE A 45 -15.99 -10.35 0.72
CA PHE A 45 -14.64 -10.88 0.87
C PHE A 45 -14.06 -10.43 2.21
N SER A 46 -13.39 -11.33 2.91
CA SER A 46 -12.80 -11.07 4.21
C SER A 46 -11.44 -11.75 4.34
N ALA A 47 -10.71 -11.35 5.37
CA ALA A 47 -9.43 -11.96 5.72
C ALA A 47 -9.35 -12.11 7.24
N GLU A 48 -8.27 -12.70 7.72
CA GLU A 48 -8.00 -12.79 9.15
C GLU A 48 -8.13 -11.41 9.83
N PRO A 49 -8.83 -11.31 10.98
CA PRO A 49 -9.07 -10.04 11.66
C PRO A 49 -7.83 -9.48 12.37
N SER A 50 -6.70 -10.18 12.30
CA SER A 50 -5.38 -9.79 12.80
C SER A 50 -4.33 -10.00 11.72
N HIS A 51 -3.17 -9.35 11.87
CA HIS A 51 -2.02 -9.47 10.98
C HIS A 51 -2.33 -9.28 9.50
N TYR A 52 -3.19 -8.29 9.20
CA TYR A 52 -3.59 -8.01 7.83
C TYR A 52 -2.93 -6.75 7.27
N ARG A 53 -2.36 -5.88 8.10
CA ARG A 53 -1.89 -4.55 7.67
C ARG A 53 -0.40 -4.54 7.31
N ALA A 54 -0.11 -4.46 6.02
CA ALA A 54 1.24 -4.47 5.43
C ALA A 54 1.95 -3.10 5.42
N ARG A 55 1.21 -2.01 5.69
CA ARG A 55 1.77 -0.66 5.82
C ARG A 55 1.24 0.05 7.06
N SER A 56 2.11 0.55 7.91
CA SER A 56 1.74 1.27 9.13
C SER A 56 2.65 2.47 9.40
N GLU A 57 2.12 3.45 10.10
CA GLU A 57 2.86 4.60 10.60
C GLU A 57 2.62 4.71 12.10
N PHE A 58 3.68 4.91 12.85
CA PHE A 58 3.65 5.14 14.29
C PHE A 58 4.39 6.42 14.61
N LYS A 59 3.77 7.29 15.40
CA LYS A 59 4.51 8.41 16.01
C LYS A 59 5.50 7.84 17.02
N ILE A 60 6.59 8.55 17.23
CA ILE A 60 7.53 8.28 18.32
C ILE A 60 7.31 9.31 19.40
N TRP A 61 6.86 8.85 20.57
CA TRP A 61 6.69 9.65 21.75
C TRP A 61 7.95 9.61 22.60
N HIS A 62 8.42 10.77 23.03
CA HIS A 62 9.59 10.92 23.90
C HIS A 62 9.11 11.19 25.32
N ASP A 63 9.49 10.34 26.25
CA ASP A 63 9.29 10.51 27.69
C ASP A 63 10.66 10.51 28.38
N GLY A 64 11.19 11.71 28.61
CA GLY A 64 12.58 11.90 29.00
C GLY A 64 13.54 11.29 27.96
N ASP A 65 14.37 10.36 28.42
CA ASP A 65 15.36 9.67 27.58
C ASP A 65 14.82 8.42 26.86
N THR A 66 13.55 8.06 27.08
CA THR A 66 12.94 6.85 26.50
C THR A 66 11.93 7.21 25.43
N CYS A 67 11.98 6.48 24.32
CA CYS A 67 11.03 6.52 23.22
C CYS A 67 10.04 5.34 23.30
N SER A 68 8.82 5.60 22.83
CA SER A 68 7.79 4.59 22.61
C SER A 68 7.07 4.86 21.30
N TYR A 69 6.61 3.80 20.63
CA TYR A 69 5.60 3.98 19.57
C TYR A 69 4.34 4.59 20.18
N ALA A 70 3.65 5.42 19.41
CA ALA A 70 2.43 6.06 19.86
C ALA A 70 1.43 6.24 18.71
N MET A 71 0.15 6.15 19.06
CA MET A 71 -0.98 6.40 18.16
C MET A 71 -1.92 7.44 18.77
N GLY A 72 -2.70 8.11 17.93
CA GLY A 72 -3.75 9.00 18.40
C GLY A 72 -4.79 8.26 19.24
N ARG A 73 -5.28 8.91 20.29
CA ARG A 73 -6.35 8.34 21.13
C ARG A 73 -7.71 8.42 20.44
N LEU A 74 -8.60 7.47 20.76
CA LEU A 74 -9.96 7.40 20.24
C LEU A 74 -10.80 8.64 20.63
N ASP A 75 -10.59 9.16 21.84
CA ASP A 75 -11.21 10.39 22.34
C ASP A 75 -10.63 11.69 21.74
N LYS A 76 -9.65 11.56 20.83
CA LYS A 76 -8.90 12.66 20.19
C LYS A 76 -8.10 13.53 21.17
N LYS A 77 -7.90 13.11 22.42
CA LYS A 77 -7.17 13.87 23.46
C LYS A 77 -5.72 13.42 23.60
N GLY A 78 -4.92 13.62 22.55
CA GLY A 78 -3.49 13.31 22.56
C GLY A 78 -3.14 11.91 22.04
N ALA A 79 -2.11 11.30 22.61
CA ALA A 79 -1.55 10.02 22.14
C ALA A 79 -1.57 8.93 23.21
N VAL A 80 -1.48 7.67 22.78
CA VAL A 80 -1.34 6.50 23.63
C VAL A 80 -0.12 5.69 23.17
N ASN A 81 0.72 5.29 24.12
CA ASN A 81 1.89 4.48 23.84
C ASN A 81 1.47 3.06 23.45
N ILE A 82 2.08 2.55 22.40
CA ILE A 82 1.77 1.27 21.78
C ILE A 82 2.93 0.32 22.00
N GLY A 83 2.71 -0.69 22.86
CA GLY A 83 3.65 -1.82 23.02
C GLY A 83 3.35 -3.02 22.13
N GLU A 84 2.21 -3.06 21.44
CA GLU A 84 1.84 -4.14 20.52
C GLU A 84 0.82 -3.63 19.49
N CYS A 85 0.85 -4.16 18.28
CA CYS A 85 -0.15 -3.83 17.26
C CYS A 85 -0.51 -5.08 16.44
N PRO A 86 -1.40 -5.96 16.93
CA PRO A 86 -1.74 -7.21 16.26
C PRO A 86 -2.48 -7.03 14.92
N LYS A 87 -2.68 -5.78 14.49
CA LYS A 87 -3.21 -5.42 13.17
C LYS A 87 -2.11 -5.49 12.09
N VAL A 88 -0.86 -5.19 12.44
CA VAL A 88 0.24 -5.22 11.45
C VAL A 88 0.65 -6.66 11.14
N ILE A 89 1.08 -6.91 9.92
CA ILE A 89 1.55 -8.24 9.52
C ILE A 89 2.77 -8.67 10.36
N VAL A 90 2.96 -9.98 10.51
CA VAL A 90 4.05 -10.58 11.32
C VAL A 90 5.44 -10.01 10.98
N PRO A 91 5.81 -9.77 9.70
CA PRO A 91 7.07 -9.11 9.34
C PRO A 91 7.29 -7.76 10.02
N ILE A 92 6.25 -6.95 10.20
CA ILE A 92 6.35 -5.68 10.93
C ILE A 92 6.44 -5.96 12.43
N GLU A 93 5.49 -6.72 12.97
CA GLU A 93 5.36 -6.97 14.40
C GLU A 93 6.67 -7.45 15.03
N LYS A 94 7.31 -8.46 14.43
CA LYS A 94 8.55 -9.05 14.97
C LYS A 94 9.74 -8.08 14.98
N ARG A 95 9.68 -7.00 14.19
CA ARG A 95 10.73 -5.98 14.08
C ARG A 95 10.46 -4.75 14.96
N MET A 96 9.24 -4.57 15.45
CA MET A 96 8.86 -3.39 16.23
C MET A 96 9.68 -3.26 17.52
N GLN A 97 9.72 -4.30 18.35
CA GLN A 97 10.41 -4.24 19.65
C GLN A 97 11.94 -4.12 19.49
N PRO A 98 12.63 -4.96 18.68
CA PRO A 98 14.08 -4.82 18.49
C PRO A 98 14.49 -3.45 17.93
N LEU A 99 13.68 -2.86 17.05
CA LEU A 99 13.92 -1.50 16.55
C LEU A 99 13.82 -0.47 17.68
N LEU A 100 12.79 -0.57 18.52
CA LEU A 100 12.59 0.37 19.62
C LEU A 100 13.71 0.26 20.67
N ASP A 101 14.16 -0.95 20.99
CA ASP A 101 15.27 -1.20 21.91
C ASP A 101 16.58 -0.58 21.38
N LYS A 102 16.85 -0.72 20.08
CA LYS A 102 18.03 -0.13 19.45
C LYS A 102 17.95 1.40 19.37
N ILE A 103 16.77 1.97 19.10
CA ILE A 103 16.55 3.43 19.18
C ILE A 103 16.85 3.92 20.60
N ASN A 104 16.29 3.28 21.62
CA ASN A 104 16.45 3.72 23.01
C ASN A 104 17.90 3.64 23.52
N SER A 105 18.72 2.76 22.94
CA SER A 105 20.14 2.60 23.27
C SER A 105 21.09 3.48 22.44
N SER A 106 20.61 4.26 21.46
CA SER A 106 21.46 5.12 20.61
C SER A 106 20.91 6.54 20.55
N GLU A 107 21.65 7.51 21.10
CA GLU A 107 21.28 8.92 21.01
C GLU A 107 21.20 9.40 19.55
N VAL A 108 22.05 8.87 18.66
CA VAL A 108 22.03 9.19 17.24
C VAL A 108 20.70 8.78 16.59
N LEU A 109 20.21 7.57 16.86
CA LEU A 109 18.94 7.10 16.30
C LEU A 109 17.72 7.75 16.96
N LYS A 110 17.83 8.06 18.25
CA LYS A 110 16.75 8.64 19.08
C LYS A 110 16.54 10.12 18.83
N HIS A 111 17.61 10.91 18.74
CA HIS A 111 17.53 12.36 18.79
C HIS A 111 16.63 12.92 17.68
N ARG A 112 15.54 13.60 18.08
CA ARG A 112 14.56 14.24 17.18
C ARG A 112 13.85 13.29 16.20
N LEU A 113 13.88 11.98 16.43
CA LEU A 113 13.01 11.02 15.72
C LEU A 113 11.56 11.28 16.12
N PHE A 114 10.62 11.38 15.18
CA PHE A 114 9.22 11.67 15.55
C PHE A 114 8.20 10.72 14.92
N SER A 115 8.55 9.99 13.87
CA SER A 115 7.68 8.99 13.24
C SER A 115 8.51 7.87 12.65
N ILE A 116 7.92 6.67 12.62
CA ILE A 116 8.43 5.50 11.92
C ILE A 116 7.31 4.95 11.05
N GLU A 117 7.59 4.80 9.76
CA GLU A 117 6.73 4.08 8.83
C GLU A 117 7.32 2.70 8.54
N PHE A 118 6.45 1.70 8.48
CA PHE A 118 6.77 0.35 8.04
C PHE A 118 6.03 0.06 6.75
N LEU A 119 6.76 -0.45 5.77
CA LEU A 119 6.22 -1.08 4.57
C LEU A 119 6.81 -2.48 4.49
N ALA A 120 5.96 -3.50 4.51
CA ALA A 120 6.41 -4.88 4.54
C ALA A 120 5.58 -5.74 3.59
N THR A 121 6.07 -6.93 3.30
CA THR A 121 5.46 -7.86 2.36
C THR A 121 5.00 -9.14 3.05
N THR A 122 4.17 -9.91 2.36
CA THR A 122 3.80 -11.27 2.81
C THR A 122 4.98 -12.26 2.79
N THR A 123 6.04 -11.91 2.05
CA THR A 123 7.29 -12.68 1.89
C THR A 123 8.42 -12.25 2.84
N ASP A 124 8.09 -11.52 3.90
CA ASP A 124 8.99 -11.11 4.99
C ASP A 124 10.06 -10.05 4.65
N GLU A 125 9.96 -9.40 3.49
CA GLU A 125 10.67 -8.15 3.26
C GLU A 125 10.04 -7.01 4.08
N CYS A 126 10.87 -6.09 4.56
CA CYS A 126 10.42 -4.93 5.32
C CYS A 126 11.35 -3.74 5.05
N LEU A 127 10.76 -2.57 4.86
CA LEU A 127 11.39 -1.27 4.78
C LEU A 127 10.91 -0.42 5.95
N VAL A 128 11.86 0.01 6.78
CA VAL A 128 11.65 0.91 7.92
C VAL A 128 12.06 2.33 7.50
N THR A 129 11.12 3.26 7.49
CA THR A 129 11.40 4.67 7.24
C THR A 129 11.37 5.45 8.54
N MET A 130 12.52 5.95 8.96
CA MET A 130 12.68 6.74 10.18
C MET A 130 12.66 8.23 9.85
N ILE A 131 11.77 8.99 10.49
CA ILE A 131 11.47 10.38 10.12
C ILE A 131 11.85 11.34 11.25
N TYR A 132 12.64 12.36 10.92
CA TYR A 132 13.34 13.21 11.87
C TYR A 132 13.06 14.71 11.70
N HIS A 133 13.10 15.42 12.82
CA HIS A 133 13.19 16.89 12.89
C HIS A 133 14.63 17.39 13.06
N ARG A 134 15.59 16.72 12.41
CA ARG A 134 17.00 17.13 12.32
C ARG A 134 17.61 16.67 11.00
N LYS A 135 18.72 17.28 10.60
CA LYS A 135 19.52 16.76 9.48
C LYS A 135 20.15 15.42 9.88
N LEU A 136 20.16 14.48 8.94
CA LEU A 136 20.83 13.19 9.09
C LEU A 136 22.24 13.31 8.53
N GLU A 137 23.24 13.03 9.36
CA GLU A 137 24.66 13.08 9.01
C GLU A 137 25.23 11.65 8.95
N GLU A 138 26.54 11.51 8.73
CA GLU A 138 27.16 10.20 8.52
C GLU A 138 27.07 9.26 9.73
N ASP A 139 27.07 9.82 10.95
CA ASP A 139 26.87 9.05 12.19
C ASP A 139 25.55 8.29 12.20
N TRP A 140 24.48 8.91 11.67
CA TRP A 140 23.19 8.28 11.50
C TRP A 140 23.24 7.15 10.46
N ASN A 141 23.98 7.33 9.35
CA ASN A 141 24.13 6.32 8.32
C ASN A 141 24.78 5.04 8.88
N GLU A 142 25.81 5.18 9.71
CA GLU A 142 26.51 4.05 10.33
C GLU A 142 25.59 3.24 11.27
N GLU A 143 24.88 3.93 12.18
CA GLU A 143 23.95 3.29 13.12
C GLU A 143 22.73 2.68 12.41
N ALA A 144 22.22 3.34 11.37
CA ALA A 144 21.09 2.84 10.59
C ALA A 144 21.46 1.65 9.68
N LYS A 145 22.71 1.55 9.20
CA LYS A 145 23.21 0.32 8.54
C LYS A 145 23.30 -0.85 9.52
N ALA A 146 23.70 -0.61 10.76
CA ALA A 146 23.70 -1.64 11.79
C ALA A 146 22.27 -2.13 12.12
N LEU A 147 21.28 -1.22 12.08
CA LEU A 147 19.86 -1.56 12.19
C LEU A 147 19.39 -2.53 11.09
N GLU A 148 19.81 -2.33 9.83
CA GLU A 148 19.38 -3.21 8.73
C GLU A 148 19.73 -4.68 9.00
N LYS A 149 20.95 -4.92 9.49
CA LYS A 149 21.41 -6.25 9.88
C LYS A 149 20.68 -6.81 11.10
N LEU A 150 20.46 -5.98 12.13
CA LEU A 150 19.76 -6.39 13.35
C LEU A 150 18.32 -6.82 13.07
N LEU A 151 17.63 -6.07 12.22
CA LEU A 151 16.21 -6.26 11.94
C LEU A 151 15.96 -7.19 10.76
N ASN A 152 16.99 -7.55 9.99
CA ASN A 152 16.84 -8.16 8.67
C ASN A 152 15.80 -7.38 7.83
N ALA A 153 16.01 -6.06 7.70
CA ALA A 153 15.10 -5.13 7.05
C ALA A 153 15.87 -3.99 6.40
N LYS A 154 15.34 -3.45 5.31
CA LYS A 154 15.86 -2.22 4.71
C LYS A 154 15.52 -1.03 5.61
N THR A 155 16.41 -0.05 5.71
CA THR A 155 16.20 1.15 6.51
C THR A 155 16.47 2.41 5.69
N MET A 156 15.61 3.41 5.84
CA MET A 156 15.80 4.71 5.21
C MET A 156 15.46 5.86 6.16
N GLY A 157 16.11 6.99 5.92
CA GLY A 157 15.97 8.20 6.73
C GLY A 157 15.25 9.30 5.96
N ARG A 158 14.32 9.98 6.64
CA ARG A 158 13.70 11.20 6.11
C ARG A 158 13.85 12.35 7.08
N SER A 159 14.18 13.51 6.53
CA SER A 159 14.10 14.79 7.23
C SER A 159 13.68 15.88 6.24
N ARG A 160 13.62 17.14 6.69
CA ARG A 160 13.20 18.26 5.84
C ARG A 160 14.09 18.34 4.59
N LYS A 161 13.51 18.07 3.42
CA LYS A 161 14.17 18.04 2.09
C LYS A 161 15.32 17.01 1.98
N GLN A 162 15.37 16.03 2.87
CA GLN A 162 16.39 14.99 2.84
C GLN A 162 15.73 13.62 2.79
N LYS A 163 16.20 12.78 1.88
CA LYS A 163 15.88 11.36 1.81
C LYS A 163 17.21 10.61 1.73
N VAL A 164 17.50 9.83 2.76
CA VAL A 164 18.68 8.97 2.85
C VAL A 164 18.25 7.55 2.59
N ILE A 165 18.74 6.97 1.50
CA ILE A 165 18.51 5.57 1.13
C ILE A 165 19.81 4.82 1.44
N LEU A 166 19.73 3.75 2.23
CA LEU A 166 20.91 2.96 2.59
C LEU A 166 21.10 1.80 1.62
N SER A 167 20.12 0.89 1.58
CA SER A 167 20.09 -0.24 0.65
C SER A 167 19.19 0.05 -0.54
N ASP A 168 17.88 0.16 -0.30
CA ASP A 168 16.85 0.43 -1.31
C ASP A 168 15.70 1.22 -0.69
N GLU A 169 14.83 1.76 -1.55
CA GLU A 169 13.61 2.48 -1.15
C GLU A 169 12.31 1.73 -1.47
N PHE A 170 12.40 0.42 -1.73
CA PHE A 170 11.27 -0.45 -2.02
C PHE A 170 11.42 -1.83 -1.35
N VAL A 171 10.29 -2.54 -1.24
CA VAL A 171 10.23 -3.98 -0.94
C VAL A 171 9.62 -4.71 -2.12
N THR A 172 9.94 -5.99 -2.29
CA THR A 172 9.37 -6.83 -3.35
C THR A 172 8.32 -7.78 -2.78
N GLU A 173 7.05 -7.49 -3.07
CA GLU A 173 5.93 -8.35 -2.71
C GLU A 173 5.76 -9.47 -3.74
N LYS A 174 5.29 -10.63 -3.28
CA LYS A 174 4.87 -11.73 -4.15
C LYS A 174 3.44 -12.13 -3.82
N LEU A 175 2.53 -11.94 -4.76
CA LEU A 175 1.12 -12.28 -4.60
C LEU A 175 0.76 -13.42 -5.54
N PHE A 176 0.17 -14.50 -5.00
CA PHE A 176 -0.39 -15.57 -5.81
C PHE A 176 -1.81 -15.19 -6.22
N ILE A 177 -2.04 -14.99 -7.52
CA ILE A 177 -3.30 -14.50 -8.07
C ILE A 177 -3.66 -15.37 -9.27
N ASP A 178 -4.83 -16.02 -9.21
CA ASP A 178 -5.39 -16.78 -10.34
C ASP A 178 -4.40 -17.81 -10.94
N GLY A 179 -3.74 -18.56 -10.05
CA GLY A 179 -2.84 -19.65 -10.44
C GLY A 179 -1.39 -19.25 -10.72
N GLN A 180 -1.02 -17.98 -10.57
CA GLN A 180 0.33 -17.50 -10.84
C GLN A 180 0.87 -16.54 -9.76
N ASP A 181 2.17 -16.62 -9.50
CA ASP A 181 2.90 -15.62 -8.72
C ASP A 181 3.09 -14.31 -9.52
N TYR A 182 2.74 -13.19 -8.91
CA TYR A 182 3.06 -11.85 -9.40
C TYR A 182 4.01 -11.14 -8.44
N LEU A 183 5.05 -10.53 -8.98
CA LEU A 183 6.03 -9.74 -8.23
C LEU A 183 5.76 -8.25 -8.34
N TYR A 184 5.78 -7.52 -7.22
CA TYR A 184 5.58 -6.07 -7.20
C TYR A 184 6.65 -5.38 -6.38
N LYS A 185 7.37 -4.43 -7.00
CA LYS A 185 8.17 -3.43 -6.28
C LYS A 185 7.26 -2.39 -5.66
N HIS A 186 7.13 -2.46 -4.34
CA HIS A 186 6.41 -1.48 -3.53
C HIS A 186 7.39 -0.42 -3.02
N TYR A 187 7.40 0.73 -3.67
CA TYR A 187 8.21 1.89 -3.26
C TYR A 187 7.64 2.57 -2.01
N GLU A 188 8.51 3.12 -1.16
CA GLU A 188 8.12 3.83 0.06
C GLU A 188 7.10 4.93 -0.19
N SER A 189 7.27 5.75 -1.24
CA SER A 189 6.33 6.84 -1.55
C SER A 189 5.08 6.40 -2.33
N GLY A 190 5.01 5.13 -2.73
CA GLY A 190 3.90 4.60 -3.54
C GLY A 190 2.71 4.17 -2.68
N PHE A 191 1.51 4.33 -3.23
CA PHE A 191 0.33 3.70 -2.65
C PHE A 191 0.36 2.19 -2.89
N THR A 192 0.03 1.42 -1.85
CA THR A 192 -0.17 -0.02 -1.92
C THR A 192 -1.42 -0.38 -1.12
N GLN A 193 -2.09 -1.47 -1.49
CA GLN A 193 -3.21 -1.96 -0.72
C GLN A 193 -2.72 -2.42 0.66
N PRO A 194 -3.25 -1.88 1.77
CA PRO A 194 -2.72 -2.16 3.09
C PRO A 194 -3.03 -3.60 3.54
N ASN A 195 -3.96 -4.30 2.90
CA ASN A 195 -4.32 -5.68 3.21
C ASN A 195 -4.07 -6.59 1.99
N PRO A 196 -2.91 -7.27 1.92
CA PRO A 196 -2.57 -8.13 0.78
C PRO A 196 -3.58 -9.27 0.56
N ALA A 197 -4.12 -9.86 1.63
CA ALA A 197 -5.06 -10.97 1.52
C ALA A 197 -6.41 -10.56 0.90
N VAL A 198 -6.90 -9.37 1.26
CA VAL A 198 -8.11 -8.81 0.60
C VAL A 198 -7.76 -8.29 -0.79
N ASN A 199 -6.54 -7.77 -1.02
CA ASN A 199 -6.11 -7.33 -2.34
C ASN A 199 -6.14 -8.46 -3.37
N ILE A 200 -5.62 -9.63 -3.03
CA ILE A 200 -5.70 -10.83 -3.89
C ILE A 200 -7.16 -11.11 -4.27
N GLN A 201 -8.06 -11.15 -3.28
CA GLN A 201 -9.48 -11.40 -3.52
C GLN A 201 -10.15 -10.34 -4.40
N MET A 202 -9.81 -9.05 -4.23
CA MET A 202 -10.31 -7.97 -5.09
C MET A 202 -9.87 -8.17 -6.55
N ILE A 203 -8.61 -8.51 -6.77
CA ILE A 203 -8.05 -8.72 -8.11
C ILE A 203 -8.68 -9.97 -8.74
N GLU A 204 -8.77 -11.07 -7.99
CA GLU A 204 -9.39 -12.31 -8.48
C GLU A 204 -10.87 -12.13 -8.80
N TRP A 205 -11.59 -11.34 -8.01
CA TRP A 205 -12.96 -10.96 -8.34
C TRP A 205 -13.03 -10.14 -9.64
N ALA A 206 -12.13 -9.17 -9.83
CA ALA A 206 -12.07 -8.39 -11.06
C ALA A 206 -11.76 -9.28 -12.29
N ILE A 207 -10.83 -10.23 -12.15
CA ILE A 207 -10.52 -11.24 -13.17
C ILE A 207 -11.77 -12.09 -13.47
N LYS A 208 -12.49 -12.55 -12.45
CA LYS A 208 -13.74 -13.30 -12.62
C LYS A 208 -14.78 -12.51 -13.41
N GLN A 209 -14.88 -11.19 -13.23
CA GLN A 209 -15.77 -10.36 -14.04
C GLN A 209 -15.24 -10.17 -15.46
N ALA A 210 -13.93 -9.92 -15.63
CA ALA A 210 -13.31 -9.76 -16.95
C ALA A 210 -13.51 -11.01 -17.82
N LYS A 211 -13.40 -12.21 -17.24
CA LYS A 211 -13.66 -13.50 -17.93
C LYS A 211 -15.10 -13.66 -18.45
N LYS A 212 -16.06 -12.84 -18.00
CA LYS A 212 -17.45 -12.86 -18.48
C LYS A 212 -17.68 -11.98 -19.71
N VAL A 213 -16.76 -11.08 -20.02
CA VAL A 213 -16.87 -10.22 -21.20
C VAL A 213 -16.64 -11.12 -22.42
N GLU A 214 -17.69 -11.29 -23.23
CA GLU A 214 -17.60 -12.10 -24.45
C GLU A 214 -16.82 -11.36 -25.55
N GLY A 215 -15.98 -12.09 -26.27
CA GLY A 215 -15.11 -11.54 -27.30
C GLY A 215 -13.70 -11.21 -26.78
N LYS A 216 -12.82 -10.83 -27.71
CA LYS A 216 -11.52 -10.25 -27.38
C LYS A 216 -11.59 -8.73 -27.57
N GLY A 217 -11.04 -7.99 -26.63
CA GLY A 217 -11.02 -6.53 -26.66
C GLY A 217 -9.84 -5.99 -25.87
N ASP A 218 -9.77 -4.68 -25.80
CA ASP A 218 -8.75 -3.96 -25.07
C ASP A 218 -9.30 -3.44 -23.74
N PHE A 219 -8.43 -3.28 -22.75
CA PHE A 219 -8.80 -2.83 -21.41
C PHE A 219 -8.25 -1.44 -21.12
N LEU A 220 -9.07 -0.55 -20.55
CA LEU A 220 -8.66 0.75 -20.06
C LEU A 220 -8.75 0.77 -18.53
N GLU A 221 -7.64 1.02 -17.85
CA GLU A 221 -7.61 1.28 -16.41
C GLU A 221 -7.29 2.75 -16.11
N SER A 222 -8.12 3.37 -15.28
CA SER A 222 -7.85 4.69 -14.71
C SER A 222 -7.24 4.60 -13.31
N TYR A 223 -6.24 5.44 -13.04
CA TYR A 223 -5.55 5.52 -11.74
C TYR A 223 -4.84 4.20 -11.38
N CYS A 224 -4.11 3.63 -12.34
CA CYS A 224 -3.53 2.29 -12.21
C CYS A 224 -2.45 2.17 -11.12
N GLY A 225 -1.93 3.28 -10.59
CA GLY A 225 -0.86 3.28 -9.61
C GLY A 225 0.36 2.52 -10.12
N LEU A 226 0.82 1.53 -9.35
CA LEU A 226 1.94 0.65 -9.72
C LEU A 226 1.54 -0.57 -10.57
N GLY A 227 0.30 -0.60 -11.08
CA GLY A 227 -0.24 -1.67 -11.92
C GLY A 227 -0.87 -2.84 -11.15
N ASN A 228 -1.40 -2.60 -9.95
CA ASN A 228 -1.89 -3.66 -9.04
C ASN A 228 -3.01 -4.52 -9.67
N PHE A 229 -4.00 -3.89 -10.31
CA PHE A 229 -5.04 -4.61 -11.06
C PHE A 229 -4.63 -4.83 -12.52
N THR A 230 -3.92 -3.87 -13.09
CA THR A 230 -3.51 -3.84 -14.49
C THR A 230 -2.74 -5.08 -14.90
N LEU A 231 -1.72 -5.46 -14.12
CA LEU A 231 -0.84 -6.57 -14.46
C LEU A 231 -1.60 -7.90 -14.52
N PRO A 232 -2.38 -8.30 -13.49
CA PRO A 232 -3.11 -9.56 -13.56
C PRO A 232 -4.26 -9.55 -14.58
N LEU A 233 -4.94 -8.42 -14.75
CA LEU A 233 -6.02 -8.30 -15.73
C LEU A 233 -5.50 -8.34 -17.17
N SER A 234 -4.28 -7.86 -17.43
CA SER A 234 -3.73 -7.78 -18.79
C SER A 234 -3.70 -9.09 -19.56
N LYS A 235 -3.70 -10.24 -18.89
CA LYS A 235 -3.77 -11.57 -19.51
C LYS A 235 -5.10 -11.89 -20.19
N TYR A 236 -6.14 -11.15 -19.83
CA TYR A 236 -7.50 -11.37 -20.31
C TYR A 236 -7.90 -10.45 -21.45
N PHE A 237 -6.99 -9.57 -21.89
CA PHE A 237 -7.22 -8.58 -22.93
C PHE A 237 -6.08 -8.60 -23.95
N ASP A 238 -6.35 -8.17 -25.18
CA ASP A 238 -5.33 -8.17 -26.23
C ASP A 238 -4.29 -7.05 -25.96
N ARG A 239 -4.77 -5.84 -25.68
CA ARG A 239 -3.95 -4.73 -25.17
C ARG A 239 -4.59 -4.07 -23.95
N VAL A 240 -3.75 -3.44 -23.15
CA VAL A 240 -4.17 -2.63 -22.02
C VAL A 240 -3.64 -1.21 -22.18
N LEU A 241 -4.50 -0.25 -21.91
CA LEU A 241 -4.15 1.16 -21.73
C LEU A 241 -4.36 1.52 -20.26
N ALA A 242 -3.33 2.00 -19.59
CA ALA A 242 -3.41 2.30 -18.16
C ALA A 242 -2.97 3.74 -17.88
N THR A 243 -3.80 4.50 -17.16
CA THR A 243 -3.55 5.93 -16.90
C THR A 243 -3.20 6.20 -15.44
N GLU A 244 -2.22 7.09 -15.23
CA GLU A 244 -1.77 7.50 -13.89
C GLU A 244 -1.08 8.88 -13.96
N ILE A 245 -1.29 9.75 -12.97
CA ILE A 245 -0.69 11.10 -12.96
C ILE A 245 0.73 11.10 -12.37
N SER A 246 1.00 10.17 -11.46
CA SER A 246 2.26 10.01 -10.75
C SER A 246 3.32 9.35 -11.62
N LYS A 247 4.34 10.12 -11.99
CA LYS A 247 5.52 9.61 -12.72
C LYS A 247 6.21 8.46 -11.97
N ARG A 248 6.25 8.52 -10.63
CA ARG A 248 6.87 7.46 -9.80
C ARG A 248 6.05 6.17 -9.84
N SER A 249 4.73 6.28 -9.83
CA SER A 249 3.84 5.12 -9.92
C SER A 249 3.97 4.44 -11.28
N ILE A 250 4.01 5.22 -12.38
CA ILE A 250 4.27 4.69 -13.73
C ILE A 250 5.64 4.01 -13.82
N TYR A 251 6.68 4.61 -13.22
CA TYR A 251 8.02 3.99 -13.18
C TYR A 251 7.96 2.61 -12.50
N ALA A 252 7.33 2.53 -11.31
CA ALA A 252 7.15 1.26 -10.62
C ALA A 252 6.29 0.27 -11.43
N ALA A 253 5.24 0.74 -12.10
CA ALA A 253 4.38 -0.11 -12.93
C ALA A 253 5.14 -0.74 -14.10
N LYS A 254 6.03 0.02 -14.75
CA LYS A 254 6.90 -0.49 -15.82
C LYS A 254 7.89 -1.53 -15.31
N GLU A 255 8.56 -1.27 -14.18
CA GLU A 255 9.42 -2.29 -13.55
C GLU A 255 8.64 -3.54 -13.14
N ASN A 256 7.40 -3.39 -12.67
CA ASN A 256 6.55 -4.53 -12.35
C ASN A 256 6.18 -5.31 -13.62
N CYS A 257 5.95 -4.66 -14.75
CA CYS A 257 5.71 -5.36 -16.01
C CYS A 257 6.92 -6.21 -16.40
N GLU A 258 8.13 -5.65 -16.28
CA GLU A 258 9.38 -6.38 -16.52
C GLU A 258 9.53 -7.57 -15.56
N LEU A 259 9.20 -7.43 -14.28
CA LEU A 259 9.27 -8.51 -13.28
C LEU A 259 8.29 -9.66 -13.53
N ASN A 260 7.25 -9.44 -14.32
CA ASN A 260 6.18 -10.41 -14.58
C ASN A 260 6.09 -10.83 -16.05
N ASP A 261 7.07 -10.43 -16.87
CA ASP A 261 7.09 -10.68 -18.32
C ASP A 261 5.80 -10.21 -19.04
N VAL A 262 5.23 -9.09 -18.60
CA VAL A 262 4.02 -8.49 -19.18
C VAL A 262 4.41 -7.39 -20.18
N ASN A 263 3.93 -7.50 -21.42
CA ASN A 263 4.36 -6.64 -22.53
C ASN A 263 3.22 -5.97 -23.31
N ASN A 264 1.96 -6.25 -22.96
CA ASN A 264 0.79 -5.73 -23.68
C ASN A 264 0.13 -4.52 -22.98
N ILE A 265 0.84 -3.82 -22.09
CA ILE A 265 0.34 -2.65 -21.36
C ILE A 265 1.06 -1.38 -21.82
N GLU A 266 0.29 -0.37 -22.24
CA GLU A 266 0.78 0.99 -22.48
C GLU A 266 0.37 1.90 -21.31
N PHE A 267 1.36 2.57 -20.70
CA PHE A 267 1.12 3.46 -19.55
C PHE A 267 1.17 4.93 -19.96
N ILE A 268 0.10 5.65 -19.68
CA ILE A 268 -0.06 7.05 -20.07
C ILE A 268 -0.14 7.94 -18.84
N ARG A 269 0.67 9.00 -18.86
CA ARG A 269 0.63 10.02 -17.81
C ARG A 269 -0.51 11.03 -18.01
N LEU A 270 -1.73 10.61 -17.73
CA LEU A 270 -2.94 11.39 -18.00
C LEU A 270 -3.89 11.32 -16.79
N ALA A 271 -4.58 12.42 -16.47
CA ALA A 271 -5.68 12.38 -15.51
C ALA A 271 -6.90 11.70 -16.15
N SER A 272 -7.81 11.14 -15.36
CA SER A 272 -8.98 10.45 -15.92
C SER A 272 -9.90 11.40 -16.68
N GLU A 273 -10.03 12.64 -16.24
CA GLU A 273 -10.83 13.66 -16.94
C GLU A 273 -10.23 13.96 -18.32
N GLU A 274 -8.90 14.07 -18.39
CA GLU A 274 -8.19 14.27 -19.65
C GLU A 274 -8.28 13.05 -20.57
N MET A 275 -8.31 11.83 -20.00
CA MET A 275 -8.54 10.61 -20.77
C MET A 275 -9.94 10.58 -21.39
N THR A 276 -10.98 10.95 -20.64
CA THR A 276 -12.35 11.07 -21.18
C THR A 276 -12.41 12.10 -22.32
N GLN A 277 -11.78 13.27 -22.14
CA GLN A 277 -11.70 14.29 -23.19
C GLN A 277 -11.01 13.77 -24.46
N ALA A 278 -9.98 12.94 -24.30
CA ALA A 278 -9.27 12.33 -25.42
C ALA A 278 -10.13 11.31 -26.16
N LEU A 279 -10.83 10.42 -25.44
CA LEU A 279 -11.77 9.45 -26.02
C LEU A 279 -12.93 10.15 -26.77
N ASN A 280 -13.42 11.27 -26.23
CA ASN A 280 -14.46 12.09 -26.85
C ASN A 280 -13.95 13.01 -27.98
N LYS A 281 -12.64 13.02 -28.25
CA LYS A 281 -12.00 13.88 -29.26
C LYS A 281 -12.26 15.39 -29.05
N GLU A 282 -12.37 15.81 -27.79
CA GLU A 282 -12.62 17.21 -27.43
C GLU A 282 -11.39 18.10 -27.69
N ARG A 283 -10.18 17.55 -27.56
CA ARG A 283 -8.91 18.21 -27.86
C ARG A 283 -7.76 17.20 -28.00
N GLU A 284 -6.68 17.63 -28.62
CA GLU A 284 -5.45 16.85 -28.72
C GLU A 284 -4.59 16.97 -27.45
N PHE A 285 -3.91 15.87 -27.10
CA PHE A 285 -2.98 15.84 -25.97
C PHE A 285 -1.59 15.41 -26.44
N THR A 286 -0.58 16.25 -26.23
CA THR A 286 0.82 15.94 -26.57
C THR A 286 1.32 14.65 -25.89
N ARG A 287 0.76 14.30 -24.73
CA ARG A 287 1.08 13.08 -23.98
C ARG A 287 0.54 11.79 -24.62
N LEU A 288 -0.36 11.92 -25.59
CA LEU A 288 -0.94 10.83 -26.37
C LEU A 288 -0.38 10.74 -27.80
N LYS A 289 0.59 11.58 -28.16
CA LYS A 289 1.06 11.71 -29.55
C LYS A 289 1.57 10.39 -30.18
N ASP A 290 2.03 9.45 -29.36
CA ASP A 290 2.58 8.17 -29.78
C ASP A 290 1.56 7.02 -29.56
N VAL A 291 0.32 7.34 -29.19
CA VAL A 291 -0.74 6.37 -28.89
C VAL A 291 -1.94 6.63 -29.81
N ASP A 292 -2.22 5.68 -30.68
CA ASP A 292 -3.42 5.70 -31.52
C ASP A 292 -4.60 5.14 -30.74
N LEU A 293 -5.38 6.02 -30.09
CA LEU A 293 -6.57 5.64 -29.32
C LEU A 293 -7.66 5.00 -30.19
N ASP A 294 -7.79 5.42 -31.45
CA ASP A 294 -8.80 4.88 -32.37
C ASP A 294 -8.49 3.44 -32.79
N SER A 295 -7.24 3.00 -32.62
CA SER A 295 -6.87 1.61 -32.83
C SER A 295 -7.40 0.67 -31.74
N TYR A 296 -7.74 1.17 -30.55
CA TYR A 296 -8.18 0.36 -29.41
C TYR A 296 -9.64 -0.10 -29.57
N ASN A 297 -9.88 -1.36 -29.23
CA ASN A 297 -11.20 -1.97 -29.20
C ASN A 297 -11.74 -1.99 -27.76
N PHE A 298 -12.07 -0.80 -27.24
CA PHE A 298 -12.79 -0.67 -25.96
C PHE A 298 -14.29 -0.91 -26.18
N SER A 299 -14.92 -1.65 -25.26
CA SER A 299 -16.38 -1.89 -25.25
C SER A 299 -17.17 -0.74 -24.66
#